data_AF-A0A0D2RMI7-F1
#
_entry.id   AF-A0A0D2RMI7-F1
#
_cell.length_a   1.000
_cell.length_b   1.000
_cell.length_c   1.000
_cell.angle_alpha   90.00
_cell.angle_beta   90.00
_cell.angle_gamma   90.00
#
_symmetry.space_group_name_H-M   'P 1'
#
loop_
_entity.id
_entity.type
_entity.pdbx_description
1 polymer ?
#
loop_
_entity_poly.entity_id
_entity_poly.type
_entity_poly.pdbx_seq_one_letter_code
_entity_poly.pdbx_strand_id
1 'polypeptide(L)'
;MLILFTSVAATGCILLSIGQDEFHDEALHTLNYVVNQSDYTVQILKNVTQYLSLAKTISVAQVFLPSDIMTDIDKLNIDLNTAADTLTEKTDENAVKIKRVFNAVRLALITVAAVMLILALLGLLMSILGHQHAIHIFIVSGWLLVAVTFILYGVFVIMNNAISDTCLAMEEWVENPHAETALSNILPCVDPRTTNHTLTQSKQVITSIVDVVNTYIYSIANIDLSPDDNRHYNQSGPTMPPLCYPFDSQLQDRQCGSYEVSMANASLVWQNYTCMVSESGLCNTTGRITPDRFTQLVAAINESYALEHYTPPLLCLQNCDFVRDTFQNITSNYCHPLERYLKMVNAGLGLISVGVLLCLVLWIFYANRPEGRKCL
;
A
#
# COMPACT_ATOMS: atom_id res chain seq x y z
N MET A 1 -39.62 -30.57 -21.10
CA MET A 1 -38.33 -30.99 -20.51
C MET A 1 -37.14 -30.31 -21.16
N LEU A 2 -36.91 -30.46 -22.48
CA LEU A 2 -35.77 -29.79 -23.13
C LEU A 2 -35.78 -28.26 -22.97
N ILE A 3 -36.94 -27.62 -23.21
CA ILE A 3 -37.14 -26.17 -23.01
C ILE A 3 -36.82 -25.72 -21.57
N LEU A 4 -37.18 -26.55 -20.58
CA LEU A 4 -36.94 -26.26 -19.16
C LEU A 4 -35.44 -26.34 -18.82
N PHE A 5 -34.72 -27.33 -19.32
CA PHE A 5 -33.29 -27.44 -19.08
C PHE A 5 -32.48 -26.38 -19.84
N THR A 6 -32.93 -25.99 -21.04
CA THR A 6 -32.34 -24.84 -21.75
C THR A 6 -32.61 -23.53 -21.02
N SER A 7 -33.76 -23.35 -20.36
CA SER A 7 -34.01 -22.15 -19.55
C SER A 7 -33.12 -22.12 -18.32
N VAL A 8 -32.90 -23.27 -17.66
CA VAL A 8 -31.93 -23.39 -16.54
C VAL A 8 -30.51 -23.02 -16.99
N ALA A 9 -30.06 -23.54 -18.13
CA ALA A 9 -28.76 -23.21 -18.68
C ALA A 9 -28.63 -21.71 -19.03
N ALA A 10 -29.68 -21.10 -19.58
CA ALA A 10 -29.71 -19.67 -19.88
C ALA A 10 -29.66 -18.81 -18.61
N THR A 11 -30.43 -19.17 -17.57
CA THR A 11 -30.35 -18.51 -16.25
C THR A 11 -28.96 -18.63 -15.65
N GLY A 12 -28.33 -19.80 -15.75
CA GLY A 12 -26.95 -20.01 -15.31
C GLY A 12 -25.95 -19.12 -16.06
N CYS A 13 -26.11 -18.95 -17.38
CA CYS A 13 -25.27 -18.04 -18.18
C CYS A 13 -25.42 -16.58 -17.74
N ILE A 14 -26.65 -16.12 -17.48
CA ILE A 14 -26.91 -14.75 -17.00
C ILE A 14 -26.23 -14.56 -15.64
N LEU A 15 -26.42 -15.50 -14.72
CA LEU A 15 -25.90 -15.42 -13.36
C LEU A 15 -24.37 -15.50 -13.33
N LEU A 16 -23.77 -16.32 -14.21
CA LEU A 16 -22.32 -16.36 -14.42
C LEU A 16 -21.78 -15.03 -14.93
N SER A 17 -22.39 -14.46 -15.98
CA SER A 17 -21.95 -13.18 -16.56
C SER A 17 -22.00 -12.04 -15.55
N ILE A 18 -23.08 -11.93 -14.77
CA ILE A 18 -23.21 -10.91 -13.73
C ILE A 18 -22.19 -11.15 -12.61
N GLY A 19 -22.17 -12.36 -12.04
CA GLY A 19 -21.30 -12.66 -10.89
C GLY A 19 -19.81 -12.49 -11.21
N GLN A 20 -19.42 -12.80 -12.45
CA GLN A 20 -18.05 -12.66 -12.89
C GLN A 20 -17.65 -11.20 -13.15
N ASP A 21 -18.55 -10.39 -13.69
CA ASP A 21 -18.29 -8.96 -13.94
C ASP A 21 -18.04 -8.22 -12.62
N GLU A 22 -18.93 -8.45 -11.65
CA GLU A 22 -18.83 -7.92 -10.29
C GLU A 22 -17.60 -8.45 -9.56
N PHE A 23 -17.32 -9.76 -9.64
CA PHE A 23 -16.12 -10.34 -9.05
C PHE A 23 -14.83 -9.72 -9.63
N HIS A 24 -14.80 -9.53 -10.95
CA HIS A 24 -13.65 -8.95 -11.62
C HIS A 24 -13.42 -7.50 -11.20
N ASP A 25 -14.48 -6.69 -11.15
CA ASP A 25 -14.38 -5.29 -10.75
C ASP A 25 -13.90 -5.18 -9.28
N GLU A 26 -14.50 -5.95 -8.37
CA GLU A 26 -14.14 -5.97 -6.96
C GLU A 26 -12.69 -6.46 -6.73
N ALA A 27 -12.26 -7.49 -7.46
CA ALA A 27 -10.89 -7.99 -7.37
C ALA A 27 -9.87 -6.95 -7.87
N LEU A 28 -10.19 -6.20 -8.94
CA LEU A 28 -9.36 -5.10 -9.42
C LEU A 28 -9.37 -3.91 -8.47
N HIS A 29 -10.50 -3.60 -7.84
CA HIS A 29 -10.61 -2.54 -6.85
C HIS A 29 -9.77 -2.85 -5.61
N THR A 30 -9.87 -4.09 -5.10
CA THR A 30 -9.03 -4.61 -4.00
C THR A 30 -7.54 -4.50 -4.35
N LEU A 31 -7.15 -4.93 -5.55
CA LEU A 31 -5.76 -4.85 -6.00
C LEU A 31 -5.26 -3.41 -6.11
N ASN A 32 -6.07 -2.50 -6.67
CA ASN A 32 -5.70 -1.09 -6.78
C ASN A 32 -5.57 -0.43 -5.40
N TYR A 33 -6.41 -0.83 -4.44
CA TYR A 33 -6.28 -0.37 -3.05
C TYR A 33 -4.92 -0.78 -2.46
N VAL A 34 -4.52 -2.06 -2.61
CA VAL A 34 -3.21 -2.55 -2.14
C VAL A 34 -2.05 -1.81 -2.82
N VAL A 35 -2.14 -1.59 -4.14
CA VAL A 35 -1.13 -0.81 -4.88
C VAL A 35 -1.02 0.62 -4.34
N ASN A 36 -2.15 1.28 -4.13
CA ASN A 36 -2.17 2.65 -3.62
C ASN A 36 -1.60 2.76 -2.18
N GLN A 37 -1.85 1.76 -1.33
CA GLN A 37 -1.22 1.68 -0.01
C GLN A 37 0.30 1.50 -0.10
N SER A 38 0.77 0.68 -1.04
CA SER A 38 2.21 0.52 -1.33
C SER A 38 2.83 1.83 -1.83
N ASP A 39 2.19 2.54 -2.77
CA ASP A 39 2.67 3.81 -3.30
C ASP A 39 2.78 4.88 -2.21
N TYR A 40 1.78 4.96 -1.33
CA TYR A 40 1.82 5.86 -0.17
C TYR A 40 3.03 5.57 0.73
N THR A 41 3.31 4.30 1.00
CA THR A 41 4.47 3.88 1.79
C THR A 41 5.78 4.28 1.11
N VAL A 42 5.91 4.03 -0.19
CA VAL A 42 7.08 4.40 -0.98
C VAL A 42 7.32 5.92 -0.94
N GLN A 43 6.26 6.73 -1.03
CA GLN A 43 6.37 8.18 -0.92
C GLN A 43 6.89 8.63 0.44
N ILE A 44 6.42 8.02 1.54
CA ILE A 44 6.93 8.30 2.89
C ILE A 44 8.43 7.97 2.97
N LEU A 45 8.84 6.78 2.52
CA LEU A 45 10.25 6.34 2.55
C LEU A 45 11.15 7.28 1.74
N LYS A 46 10.72 7.73 0.56
CA LYS A 46 11.47 8.67 -0.29
C LYS A 46 11.56 10.07 0.33
N ASN A 47 10.47 10.56 0.91
CA ASN A 47 10.46 11.87 1.59
C ASN A 47 11.43 11.88 2.77
N VAL A 48 11.38 10.84 3.62
CA VAL A 48 12.28 10.69 4.76
C VAL A 48 13.74 10.65 4.32
N THR A 49 14.05 9.86 3.29
CA THR A 49 15.40 9.79 2.73
C THR A 49 15.88 11.16 2.24
N GLN A 50 15.00 11.94 1.60
CA GLN A 50 15.32 13.30 1.16
C GLN A 50 15.67 14.22 2.34
N TYR A 51 14.87 14.20 3.42
CA TYR A 51 15.16 14.99 4.63
C TYR A 51 16.45 14.56 5.32
N LEU A 52 16.70 13.25 5.44
CA LEU A 52 17.96 12.73 5.98
C LEU A 52 19.17 13.18 5.15
N SER A 53 19.05 13.18 3.81
CA SER A 53 20.11 13.70 2.94
C SER A 53 20.33 15.21 3.11
N LEU A 54 19.27 16.00 3.29
CA LEU A 54 19.36 17.44 3.55
C LEU A 54 19.96 17.71 4.93
N ALA A 55 19.62 16.91 5.94
CA ALA A 55 20.19 17.01 7.28
C ALA A 55 21.73 16.92 7.27
N LYS A 56 22.31 16.10 6.39
CA LYS A 56 23.76 15.96 6.22
C LYS A 56 24.45 17.25 5.73
N THR A 57 23.70 18.16 5.11
CA THR A 57 24.20 19.45 4.62
C THR A 57 24.05 20.59 5.63
N ILE A 58 23.38 20.34 6.77
CA ILE A 58 23.23 21.32 7.83
C ILE A 58 24.62 21.67 8.38
N SER A 59 24.99 22.93 8.20
CA SER A 59 26.14 23.54 8.87
C SER A 59 25.71 24.90 9.40
N VAL A 60 25.89 25.10 10.70
CA VAL A 60 25.65 26.39 11.34
C VAL A 60 27.00 26.91 11.80
N ALA A 61 27.53 27.92 11.11
CA ALA A 61 28.82 28.53 11.47
C ALA A 61 30.00 27.57 11.61
N GLN A 62 30.13 26.60 10.69
CA GLN A 62 31.18 25.56 10.70
C GLN A 62 31.05 24.56 11.86
N VAL A 63 29.93 24.55 12.58
CA VAL A 63 29.55 23.43 13.44
C VAL A 63 28.82 22.42 12.56
N PHE A 64 29.39 21.22 12.46
CA PHE A 64 28.91 20.12 11.62
C PHE A 64 28.36 19.00 12.50
N LEU A 65 27.52 18.16 11.91
CA LEU A 65 27.17 16.88 12.50
C LEU A 65 28.43 16.01 12.67
N PRO A 66 28.53 15.22 13.76
CA PRO A 66 29.60 14.24 13.93
C PRO A 66 29.67 13.24 12.77
N SER A 67 30.87 12.79 12.41
CA SER A 67 31.10 11.90 11.25
C SER A 67 30.46 10.52 11.38
N ASP A 68 30.31 10.03 12.60
CA ASP A 68 29.58 8.81 12.97
C ASP A 68 28.08 8.95 12.63
N ILE A 69 27.46 10.07 12.98
CA ILE A 69 26.05 10.36 12.64
C ILE A 69 25.87 10.48 11.12
N MET A 70 26.81 11.12 10.42
CA MET A 70 26.76 11.21 8.95
C MET A 70 26.82 9.83 8.29
N THR A 71 27.60 8.90 8.84
CA THR A 71 27.74 7.52 8.32
C THR A 71 26.46 6.71 8.58
N ASP A 72 25.86 6.87 9.76
CA ASP A 72 24.58 6.24 10.10
C ASP A 72 23.43 6.74 9.20
N ILE A 73 23.41 8.03 8.89
CA ILE A 73 22.47 8.63 7.91
C ILE A 73 22.67 8.02 6.52
N ASP A 74 23.91 7.86 6.06
CA ASP A 74 24.19 7.29 4.74
C ASP A 74 23.72 5.83 4.64
N LYS A 75 23.95 5.04 5.69
CA LYS A 75 23.45 3.66 5.77
C LYS A 75 21.93 3.62 5.77
N LEU A 76 21.28 4.43 6.59
CA LEU A 76 19.82 4.49 6.68
C LEU A 76 19.19 4.91 5.33
N ASN A 77 19.78 5.88 4.62
CA ASN A 77 19.32 6.31 3.30
C ASN A 77 19.42 5.19 2.25
N ILE A 78 20.49 4.40 2.27
CA ILE A 78 20.63 3.26 1.36
C ILE A 78 19.55 2.21 1.65
N ASP A 79 19.35 1.87 2.92
CA ASP A 79 18.37 0.86 3.34
C ASP A 79 16.94 1.29 2.99
N LEU A 80 16.56 2.55 3.28
CA LEU A 80 15.23 3.09 2.98
C LEU A 80 14.94 3.19 1.48
N ASN A 81 15.90 3.65 0.67
CA ASN A 81 15.74 3.68 -0.80
C ASN A 81 15.62 2.27 -1.38
N THR A 82 16.44 1.34 -0.91
CA THR A 82 16.40 -0.05 -1.37
C THR A 82 15.04 -0.69 -1.06
N ALA A 83 14.51 -0.45 0.14
CA ALA A 83 13.18 -0.91 0.53
C ALA A 83 12.08 -0.27 -0.35
N ALA A 84 12.15 1.05 -0.57
CA ALA A 84 11.20 1.77 -1.42
C ALA A 84 11.19 1.25 -2.86
N ASP A 85 12.37 1.10 -3.48
CA ASP A 85 12.49 0.62 -4.86
C ASP A 85 12.05 -0.84 -5.00
N THR A 86 12.39 -1.69 -4.03
CA THR A 86 11.93 -3.10 -4.00
C THR A 86 10.42 -3.18 -3.88
N LEU A 87 9.81 -2.37 -3.01
CA LEU A 87 8.35 -2.31 -2.84
C LEU A 87 7.66 -1.87 -4.12
N THR A 88 8.12 -0.79 -4.76
CA THR A 88 7.58 -0.33 -6.05
C THR A 88 7.69 -1.42 -7.11
N GLU A 89 8.89 -1.99 -7.31
CA GLU A 89 9.13 -3.01 -8.34
C GLU A 89 8.22 -4.23 -8.12
N LYS A 90 8.20 -4.78 -6.91
CA LYS A 90 7.41 -5.99 -6.62
C LYS A 90 5.91 -5.74 -6.69
N THR A 91 5.44 -4.61 -6.18
CA THR A 91 4.00 -4.28 -6.22
C THR A 91 3.54 -4.05 -7.65
N ASP A 92 4.27 -3.28 -8.46
CA ASP A 92 3.90 -3.02 -9.86
C ASP A 92 3.93 -4.28 -10.71
N GLU A 93 5.01 -5.08 -10.59
CA GLU A 93 5.10 -6.34 -11.31
C GLU A 93 3.96 -7.30 -10.96
N ASN A 94 3.67 -7.45 -9.67
CA ASN A 94 2.60 -8.33 -9.20
C ASN A 94 1.23 -7.81 -9.63
N ALA A 95 0.99 -6.50 -9.54
CA ALA A 95 -0.25 -5.89 -9.97
C ALA A 95 -0.51 -6.12 -11.47
N VAL A 96 0.51 -5.94 -12.33
CA VAL A 96 0.39 -6.22 -13.77
C VAL A 96 0.07 -7.70 -14.01
N LYS A 97 0.77 -8.62 -13.34
CA LYS A 97 0.54 -10.07 -13.47
C LYS A 97 -0.90 -10.43 -13.04
N ILE A 98 -1.34 -9.94 -11.89
CA ILE A 98 -2.67 -10.23 -11.34
C ILE A 98 -3.77 -9.64 -12.23
N LYS A 99 -3.63 -8.39 -12.69
CA LYS A 99 -4.57 -7.76 -13.66
C LYS A 99 -4.70 -8.60 -14.92
N ARG A 100 -3.58 -9.09 -15.47
CA ARG A 100 -3.58 -9.95 -16.66
C ARG A 100 -4.33 -11.26 -16.41
N VAL A 101 -4.13 -11.90 -15.26
CA VAL A 101 -4.83 -13.13 -14.89
C VAL A 101 -6.33 -12.90 -14.77
N PHE A 102 -6.78 -11.88 -14.03
CA PHE A 102 -8.21 -11.59 -13.89
C PHE A 102 -8.88 -11.21 -15.22
N ASN A 103 -8.20 -10.46 -16.08
CA ASN A 103 -8.68 -10.16 -17.44
C ASN A 103 -8.81 -11.43 -18.30
N ALA A 104 -7.81 -12.32 -18.25
CA ALA A 104 -7.84 -13.59 -18.98
C ALA A 104 -8.96 -14.51 -18.49
N VAL A 105 -9.14 -14.63 -17.17
CA VAL A 105 -10.24 -15.38 -16.56
C VAL A 105 -11.58 -14.79 -16.97
N ARG A 106 -11.71 -13.44 -16.98
CA ARG A 106 -12.94 -12.79 -17.42
C ARG A 106 -13.27 -13.13 -18.87
N LEU A 107 -12.28 -13.04 -19.75
CA LEU A 107 -12.47 -13.40 -21.15
C LEU A 107 -12.86 -14.88 -21.30
N ALA A 108 -12.18 -15.79 -20.61
CA ALA A 108 -12.45 -17.22 -20.67
C ALA A 108 -13.90 -17.55 -20.26
N LEU A 109 -14.36 -17.04 -19.13
CA LEU A 109 -15.72 -17.32 -18.66
C LEU A 109 -16.81 -16.72 -19.56
N ILE A 110 -16.62 -15.51 -20.11
CA ILE A 110 -17.55 -14.93 -21.09
C ILE A 110 -17.62 -15.81 -22.34
N THR A 111 -16.48 -16.32 -22.83
CA THR A 111 -16.48 -17.21 -23.99
C THR A 111 -17.21 -18.52 -23.71
N VAL A 112 -17.03 -19.11 -22.52
CA VAL A 112 -17.74 -20.33 -22.12
C VAL A 112 -19.24 -20.08 -22.02
N ALA A 113 -19.67 -18.99 -21.39
CA ALA A 113 -21.09 -18.64 -21.29
C ALA A 113 -21.73 -18.45 -22.68
N ALA A 114 -21.07 -17.72 -23.58
CA ALA A 114 -21.56 -17.47 -24.93
C ALA A 114 -21.65 -18.76 -25.76
N VAL A 115 -20.60 -19.59 -25.76
CA VAL A 115 -20.58 -20.86 -26.49
C VAL A 115 -21.66 -21.81 -25.96
N MET A 116 -21.82 -21.90 -24.64
CA MET A 116 -22.86 -22.74 -24.01
C MET A 116 -24.27 -22.28 -24.38
N LEU A 117 -24.52 -20.97 -24.37
CA LEU A 117 -25.83 -20.42 -24.72
C LEU A 117 -26.16 -20.63 -26.20
N ILE A 118 -25.20 -20.42 -27.09
CA ILE A 118 -25.33 -20.69 -28.53
C ILE A 118 -25.65 -22.17 -28.76
N LEU A 119 -24.88 -23.08 -28.14
CA LEU A 119 -25.11 -24.52 -28.29
C LEU A 119 -26.46 -24.97 -27.74
N ALA A 120 -26.90 -24.42 -26.60
CA ALA A 120 -28.21 -24.71 -26.04
C ALA A 120 -29.35 -24.28 -26.98
N LEU A 121 -29.25 -23.07 -27.57
CA LEU A 121 -30.26 -22.54 -28.48
C LEU A 121 -30.28 -23.27 -29.83
N LEU A 122 -29.12 -23.47 -30.45
CA LEU A 122 -29.02 -24.22 -31.72
C LEU A 122 -29.42 -25.68 -31.52
N GLY A 123 -29.00 -26.32 -30.43
CA GLY A 123 -29.39 -27.68 -30.11
C GLY A 123 -30.91 -27.82 -29.91
N LEU A 124 -31.55 -26.84 -29.25
CA LEU A 124 -33.01 -26.79 -29.14
C LEU A 124 -33.69 -26.65 -30.50
N LEU A 125 -33.23 -25.72 -31.34
CA LEU A 125 -33.77 -25.49 -32.68
C LEU A 125 -33.66 -26.74 -33.56
N MET A 126 -32.48 -27.36 -33.59
CA MET A 126 -32.21 -28.56 -34.38
C MET A 126 -32.98 -29.79 -33.86
N SER A 127 -33.20 -29.87 -32.53
CA SER A 127 -34.06 -30.89 -31.94
C SER A 127 -35.52 -30.75 -32.33
N ILE A 128 -36.00 -29.53 -32.60
CA ILE A 128 -37.36 -29.27 -33.11
C ILE A 128 -37.44 -29.61 -34.61
N LEU A 129 -36.39 -29.31 -35.38
CA LEU A 129 -36.32 -29.60 -36.82
C LEU A 129 -36.06 -31.08 -37.16
N GLY A 130 -35.67 -31.91 -36.18
CA GLY A 130 -35.55 -33.37 -36.34
C GLY A 130 -34.28 -33.83 -37.08
N HIS A 131 -33.20 -33.04 -37.11
CA HIS A 131 -32.00 -33.35 -37.89
C HIS A 131 -31.02 -34.27 -37.13
N GLN A 132 -31.13 -35.59 -37.32
CA GLN A 132 -30.43 -36.60 -36.51
C GLN A 132 -28.89 -36.50 -36.50
N HIS A 133 -28.24 -36.27 -37.65
CA HIS A 133 -26.77 -36.18 -37.72
C HIS A 133 -26.20 -34.97 -36.96
N ALA A 134 -26.92 -33.84 -36.98
CA ALA A 134 -26.50 -32.65 -36.24
C ALA A 134 -26.55 -32.90 -34.73
N ILE A 135 -27.57 -33.59 -34.23
CA ILE A 135 -27.75 -33.89 -32.79
C ILE A 135 -26.55 -34.65 -32.22
N HIS A 136 -25.98 -35.61 -32.97
CA HIS A 136 -24.78 -36.32 -32.52
C HIS A 136 -23.55 -35.41 -32.35
N ILE A 137 -23.35 -34.43 -33.24
CA ILE A 137 -22.25 -33.45 -33.11
C ILE A 137 -22.46 -32.58 -31.86
N PHE A 138 -23.69 -32.13 -31.60
CA PHE A 138 -24.05 -31.37 -30.39
C PHE A 138 -23.87 -32.18 -29.10
N ILE A 139 -24.11 -33.49 -29.14
CA ILE A 139 -23.86 -34.37 -27.98
C ILE A 139 -22.36 -34.39 -27.65
N VAL A 140 -21.49 -34.62 -28.65
CA VAL A 140 -20.04 -34.68 -28.42
C VAL A 140 -19.50 -33.33 -27.95
N SER A 141 -19.89 -32.22 -28.58
CA SER A 141 -19.44 -30.88 -28.18
C SER A 141 -19.97 -30.47 -26.80
N GLY A 142 -21.21 -30.84 -26.48
CA GLY A 142 -21.82 -30.58 -25.17
C GLY A 142 -21.09 -31.30 -24.04
N TRP A 143 -20.71 -32.58 -24.21
CA TRP A 143 -19.94 -33.31 -23.20
C TRP A 143 -18.56 -32.70 -22.95
N LEU A 144 -17.88 -32.26 -24.00
CA LEU A 144 -16.60 -31.55 -23.87
C LEU A 144 -16.75 -30.28 -23.02
N LEU A 145 -17.81 -29.50 -23.25
CA LEU A 145 -18.04 -28.27 -22.51
C LEU A 145 -18.48 -28.51 -21.07
N VAL A 146 -19.27 -29.55 -20.81
CA VAL A 146 -19.58 -29.97 -19.43
C VAL A 146 -18.29 -30.31 -18.67
N ALA A 147 -17.34 -31.01 -19.32
CA ALA A 147 -16.04 -31.27 -18.68
C ALA A 147 -15.28 -29.97 -18.37
N VAL A 148 -15.27 -29.00 -19.30
CA VAL A 148 -14.65 -27.68 -19.08
C VAL A 148 -15.32 -26.90 -17.95
N THR A 149 -16.66 -26.88 -17.88
CA THR A 149 -17.38 -26.16 -16.80
C THR A 149 -17.16 -26.80 -15.44
N PHE A 150 -17.03 -28.12 -15.34
CA PHE A 150 -16.66 -28.79 -14.08
C PHE A 150 -15.25 -28.43 -13.63
N ILE A 151 -14.28 -28.36 -14.54
CA ILE A 151 -12.91 -27.92 -14.22
C ILE A 151 -12.94 -26.48 -13.71
N LEU A 152 -13.64 -25.58 -14.40
CA LEU A 152 -13.78 -24.18 -13.98
C LEU A 152 -14.47 -24.08 -12.62
N TYR A 153 -15.55 -24.82 -12.39
CA TYR A 153 -16.23 -24.87 -11.11
C TYR A 153 -15.27 -25.28 -9.98
N GLY A 154 -14.46 -26.32 -10.21
CA GLY A 154 -13.43 -26.74 -9.25
C GLY A 154 -12.42 -25.64 -8.94
N VAL A 155 -11.91 -24.93 -9.96
CA VAL A 155 -10.98 -23.81 -9.79
C VAL A 155 -11.61 -22.67 -8.97
N PHE A 156 -12.85 -22.29 -9.26
CA PHE A 156 -13.54 -21.21 -8.55
C PHE A 156 -13.95 -21.59 -7.12
N VAL A 157 -14.21 -22.87 -6.85
CA VAL A 157 -14.39 -23.37 -5.48
C VAL A 157 -13.09 -23.28 -4.68
N ILE A 158 -11.96 -23.69 -5.28
CA ILE A 158 -10.64 -23.55 -4.65
C ILE A 158 -10.34 -22.08 -4.39
N MET A 159 -10.62 -21.20 -5.35
CA MET A 159 -10.42 -19.76 -5.18
C MET A 159 -11.33 -19.17 -4.10
N ASN A 160 -12.59 -19.59 -4.01
CA ASN A 160 -13.50 -19.18 -2.93
C ASN A 160 -12.97 -19.55 -1.55
N ASN A 161 -12.46 -20.77 -1.38
CA ASN A 161 -11.86 -21.19 -0.12
C ASN A 161 -10.57 -20.42 0.16
N ALA A 162 -9.70 -20.26 -0.85
CA ALA A 162 -8.46 -19.50 -0.68
C ALA A 162 -8.72 -18.04 -0.27
N ILE A 163 -9.70 -17.36 -0.86
CA ILE A 163 -10.07 -15.98 -0.46
C ILE A 163 -10.68 -15.97 0.93
N SER A 164 -11.60 -16.90 1.24
CA SER A 164 -12.21 -16.99 2.57
C SER A 164 -11.17 -17.24 3.66
N ASP A 165 -10.24 -18.18 3.44
CA ASP A 165 -9.14 -18.49 4.36
C ASP A 165 -8.18 -17.30 4.49
N THR A 166 -7.87 -16.61 3.39
CA THR A 166 -7.02 -15.41 3.40
C THR A 166 -7.67 -14.27 4.19
N CYS A 167 -8.97 -14.05 3.99
CA CYS A 167 -9.73 -13.02 4.71
C CYS A 167 -9.82 -13.32 6.21
N LEU A 168 -10.07 -14.57 6.59
CA LEU A 168 -10.06 -15.00 7.99
C LEU A 168 -8.66 -14.86 8.61
N ALA A 169 -7.61 -15.22 7.88
CA ALA A 169 -6.24 -15.06 8.35
C ALA A 169 -5.86 -13.57 8.54
N MET A 170 -6.32 -12.69 7.64
CA MET A 170 -6.14 -11.24 7.79
C MET A 170 -6.91 -10.69 9.01
N GLU A 171 -8.15 -11.16 9.23
CA GLU A 171 -8.97 -10.76 10.38
C GLU A 171 -8.34 -11.22 11.72
N GLU A 172 -7.91 -12.48 11.80
CA GLU A 172 -7.24 -13.03 12.98
C GLU A 172 -5.92 -12.29 13.28
N TRP A 173 -5.17 -11.95 12.22
CA TRP A 173 -3.94 -11.17 12.36
C TRP A 173 -4.20 -9.74 12.84
N VAL A 174 -5.30 -9.11 12.40
CA VAL A 174 -5.69 -7.77 12.88
C VAL A 174 -6.00 -7.79 14.38
N GLU A 175 -6.66 -8.84 14.87
CA GLU A 175 -6.94 -9.00 16.30
C GLU A 175 -5.70 -9.34 17.13
N ASN A 176 -4.78 -10.15 16.59
CA ASN A 176 -3.60 -10.65 17.30
C ASN A 176 -2.31 -10.54 16.48
N PRO A 177 -1.81 -9.31 16.20
CA PRO A 177 -0.66 -9.10 15.30
C PRO A 177 0.68 -9.65 15.85
N HIS A 178 0.75 -9.92 17.16
CA HIS A 178 1.93 -10.49 17.82
C HIS A 178 1.92 -12.03 17.91
N ALA A 179 0.85 -12.70 17.46
CA ALA A 179 0.83 -14.14 17.36
C ALA A 179 1.67 -14.61 16.15
N GLU A 180 2.43 -15.69 16.31
CA GLU A 180 3.12 -16.28 15.17
C GLU A 180 2.09 -16.90 14.21
N THR A 181 2.00 -16.33 13.02
CA THR A 181 1.10 -16.78 11.96
C THR A 181 1.89 -16.97 10.66
N ALA A 182 1.31 -17.61 9.66
CA ALA A 182 1.94 -17.67 8.33
C ALA A 182 2.15 -16.26 7.74
N LEU A 183 1.30 -15.30 8.14
CA LEU A 183 1.30 -13.93 7.65
C LEU A 183 2.42 -13.09 8.28
N SER A 184 2.78 -13.35 9.55
CA SER A 184 3.86 -12.62 10.24
C SER A 184 5.24 -12.83 9.59
N ASN A 185 5.44 -13.93 8.87
CA ASN A 185 6.70 -14.23 8.16
C ASN A 185 6.77 -13.64 6.73
N ILE A 186 5.65 -13.15 6.20
CA ILE A 186 5.52 -12.67 4.82
C ILE A 186 5.39 -11.13 4.80
N LEU A 187 4.83 -10.57 5.86
CA LEU A 187 4.64 -9.13 6.00
C LEU A 187 5.96 -8.39 6.23
N PRO A 188 6.12 -7.16 5.69
CA PRO A 188 7.28 -6.31 5.94
C PRO A 188 7.24 -5.67 7.33
N CYS A 189 6.87 -6.46 8.34
CA CYS A 189 6.86 -6.09 9.74
C CYS A 189 8.26 -6.27 10.32
N VAL A 190 8.87 -5.19 10.79
CA VAL A 190 10.20 -5.24 11.41
C VAL A 190 10.07 -5.69 12.87
N ASP A 191 10.97 -6.56 13.33
CA ASP A 191 10.95 -7.04 14.70
C ASP A 191 11.14 -5.88 15.71
N PRO A 192 10.52 -5.93 16.91
CA PRO A 192 10.57 -4.83 17.87
C PRO A 192 11.98 -4.35 18.28
N ARG A 193 13.02 -5.19 18.14
CA ARG A 193 14.39 -4.80 18.52
C ARG A 193 15.06 -3.95 17.45
N THR A 194 14.98 -4.37 16.18
CA THR A 194 15.49 -3.59 15.04
C THR A 194 14.74 -2.26 14.91
N THR A 195 13.44 -2.33 15.11
CA THR A 195 12.49 -1.23 15.30
C THR A 195 12.96 -0.20 16.34
N ASN A 196 13.25 -0.61 17.57
CA ASN A 196 13.74 0.30 18.61
C ASN A 196 15.11 0.89 18.28
N HIS A 197 15.98 0.14 17.59
CA HIS A 197 17.29 0.65 17.18
C HIS A 197 17.16 1.82 16.19
N THR A 198 16.36 1.66 15.13
CA THR A 198 16.15 2.72 14.12
C THR A 198 15.51 3.97 14.72
N LEU A 199 14.53 3.81 15.63
CA LEU A 199 13.94 4.93 16.36
C LEU A 199 14.95 5.63 17.28
N THR A 200 15.78 4.86 17.96
CA THR A 200 16.85 5.41 18.80
C THR A 200 17.80 6.26 17.95
N GLN A 201 18.20 5.76 16.78
CA GLN A 201 19.05 6.49 15.84
C GLN A 201 18.38 7.76 15.31
N SER A 202 17.09 7.72 14.94
CA SER A 202 16.40 8.92 14.45
C SER A 202 16.29 10.01 15.52
N LYS A 203 15.95 9.61 16.77
CA LYS A 203 15.92 10.54 17.91
C LYS A 203 17.31 11.12 18.20
N GLN A 204 18.36 10.32 18.09
CA GLN A 204 19.75 10.80 18.23
C GLN A 204 20.13 11.82 17.17
N VAL A 205 19.72 11.63 15.91
CA VAL A 205 19.95 12.60 14.82
C VAL A 205 19.27 13.92 15.15
N ILE A 206 18.00 13.91 15.57
CA ILE A 206 17.27 15.12 15.94
C ILE A 206 17.94 15.84 17.11
N THR A 207 18.29 15.12 18.18
CA THR A 207 19.00 15.69 19.33
C THR A 207 20.35 16.29 18.91
N SER A 208 21.07 15.64 18.00
CA SER A 208 22.35 16.16 17.49
C SER A 208 22.20 17.45 16.69
N ILE A 209 21.12 17.60 15.90
CA ILE A 209 20.85 18.86 15.19
C ILE A 209 20.54 19.98 16.20
N VAL A 210 19.76 19.68 17.25
CA VAL A 210 19.50 20.64 18.34
C VAL A 210 20.80 21.02 19.07
N ASP A 211 21.72 20.07 19.27
CA ASP A 211 23.04 20.34 19.86
C ASP A 211 23.87 21.30 19.00
N VAL A 212 23.88 21.13 17.67
CA VAL A 212 24.57 22.05 16.75
C VAL A 212 24.01 23.47 16.90
N VAL A 213 22.68 23.59 16.90
CA VAL A 213 21.98 24.87 17.04
C VAL A 213 22.27 25.51 18.40
N ASN A 214 22.09 24.78 19.49
CA ASN A 214 22.29 25.30 20.83
C ASN A 214 23.75 25.61 21.12
N THR A 215 24.69 24.82 20.58
CA THR A 215 26.12 25.14 20.63
C THR A 215 26.39 26.48 19.97
N TYR A 216 25.83 26.75 18.79
CA TYR A 216 25.96 28.06 18.15
C TYR A 216 25.37 29.18 19.02
N ILE A 217 24.17 28.98 19.57
CA ILE A 217 23.49 29.98 20.42
C ILE A 217 24.34 30.32 21.65
N TYR A 218 24.79 29.31 22.38
CA TYR A 218 25.53 29.52 23.62
C TYR A 218 26.98 29.96 23.43
N SER A 219 27.66 29.50 22.37
CA SER A 219 29.10 29.74 22.19
C SER A 219 29.45 30.88 21.24
N ILE A 220 28.51 31.33 20.42
CA ILE A 220 28.73 32.37 19.42
C ILE A 220 27.72 33.51 19.58
N ALA A 221 26.42 33.23 19.52
CA ALA A 221 25.40 34.30 19.52
C ALA A 221 25.30 35.04 20.88
N ASN A 222 25.29 34.29 21.99
CA ASN A 222 25.11 34.84 23.34
C ASN A 222 26.41 35.22 24.04
N ILE A 223 27.58 35.01 23.40
CA ILE A 223 28.88 35.44 23.94
C ILE A 223 29.28 36.77 23.31
N ASP A 224 29.68 37.71 24.16
CA ASP A 224 30.32 38.95 23.72
C ASP A 224 31.79 38.66 23.41
N LEU A 225 32.06 38.29 22.16
CA LEU A 225 33.39 37.92 21.69
C LEU A 225 34.29 39.16 21.51
N SER A 226 35.58 38.99 21.80
CA SER A 226 36.60 40.03 21.57
C SER A 226 36.65 40.43 20.09
N PRO A 227 36.93 41.70 19.75
CA PRO A 227 37.10 42.15 18.36
C PRO A 227 38.19 41.39 17.59
N ASP A 228 39.16 40.79 18.28
CA ASP A 228 40.24 39.99 17.68
C ASP A 228 39.83 38.54 17.35
N ASP A 229 38.63 38.09 17.74
CA ASP A 229 38.12 36.76 17.40
C ASP A 229 37.50 36.78 15.99
N ASN A 230 37.92 35.85 15.13
CA ASN A 230 37.39 35.72 13.77
C ASN A 230 35.87 35.46 13.69
N ARG A 231 35.23 35.09 14.81
CA ARG A 231 33.78 34.87 14.92
C ARG A 231 33.03 36.10 15.42
N HIS A 232 33.72 37.21 15.74
CA HIS A 232 33.10 38.46 16.14
C HIS A 232 32.44 39.16 14.95
N TYR A 233 31.19 39.60 15.09
CA TYR A 233 30.48 40.36 14.06
C TYR A 233 29.68 41.54 14.62
N ASN A 234 30.14 42.14 15.72
CA ASN A 234 29.47 43.24 16.42
C ASN A 234 28.09 42.85 16.98
N GLN A 235 27.95 41.61 17.46
CA GLN A 235 26.71 41.16 18.10
C GLN A 235 26.35 42.02 19.33
N SER A 236 25.08 42.43 19.41
CA SER A 236 24.56 43.30 20.46
C SER A 236 23.08 43.00 20.75
N GLY A 237 22.55 43.41 21.91
CA GLY A 237 21.15 43.14 22.27
C GLY A 237 20.95 41.95 23.22
N PRO A 238 19.68 41.57 23.52
CA PRO A 238 19.36 40.54 24.51
C PRO A 238 19.80 39.15 24.05
N THR A 239 20.09 38.26 25.00
CA THR A 239 20.45 36.87 24.72
C THR A 239 19.31 36.13 24.04
N MET A 240 19.64 35.36 23.00
CA MET A 240 18.70 34.57 22.25
C MET A 240 18.30 33.29 23.03
N PRO A 241 17.02 32.92 23.06
CA PRO A 241 16.57 31.69 23.71
C PRO A 241 17.06 30.46 22.93
N PRO A 242 17.48 29.39 23.62
CA PRO A 242 17.91 28.14 23.00
C PRO A 242 16.72 27.39 22.37
N LEU A 243 17.02 26.53 21.40
CA LEU A 243 16.08 25.57 20.86
C LEU A 243 15.78 24.50 21.90
N CYS A 244 14.50 24.20 22.07
CA CYS A 244 14.04 23.13 22.94
C CYS A 244 14.52 21.76 22.43
N TYR A 245 15.01 20.94 23.34
CA TYR A 245 15.25 19.53 23.06
C TYR A 245 13.92 18.78 23.11
N PRO A 246 13.51 18.10 22.02
CA PRO A 246 12.29 17.30 22.02
C PRO A 246 12.42 16.05 22.89
N PHE A 247 13.65 15.58 23.14
CA PHE A 247 13.94 14.38 23.90
C PHE A 247 14.88 14.63 25.09
N ASP A 248 14.76 13.82 26.15
CA ASP A 248 15.69 13.80 27.27
C ASP A 248 16.93 12.92 27.02
N SER A 249 17.81 12.79 28.01
CA SER A 249 19.02 11.93 27.92
C SER A 249 18.73 10.44 27.73
N GLN A 250 17.50 10.01 28.00
CA GLN A 250 17.01 8.64 27.79
C GLN A 250 16.16 8.52 26.51
N LEU A 251 16.15 9.57 25.68
CA LEU A 251 15.38 9.69 24.44
C LEU A 251 13.85 9.61 24.64
N GLN A 252 13.37 9.97 25.82
CA GLN A 252 11.95 10.12 26.13
C GLN A 252 11.46 11.52 25.80
N ASP A 253 10.19 11.65 25.44
CA ASP A 253 9.60 12.93 25.07
C ASP A 253 9.64 13.91 26.23
N ARG A 254 10.14 15.11 25.96
CA ARG A 254 10.36 16.15 26.96
C ARG A 254 9.52 17.38 26.65
N GLN A 255 8.91 17.96 27.68
CA GLN A 255 8.29 19.28 27.55
C GLN A 255 9.33 20.40 27.61
N CYS A 256 9.18 21.37 26.71
CA CYS A 256 10.02 22.56 26.65
C CYS A 256 9.87 23.41 27.91
N GLY A 257 11.00 23.90 28.43
CA GLY A 257 11.03 24.87 29.50
C GLY A 257 10.53 26.24 29.04
N SER A 258 10.14 27.09 30.00
CA SER A 258 9.59 28.42 29.72
C SER A 258 10.56 29.40 29.04
N TYR A 259 11.86 29.08 29.00
CA TYR A 259 12.92 29.88 28.39
C TYR A 259 13.42 29.29 27.06
N GLU A 260 12.92 28.13 26.65
CA GLU A 260 13.28 27.44 25.42
C GLU A 260 12.22 27.71 24.35
N VAL A 261 12.62 27.70 23.08
CA VAL A 261 11.69 27.84 21.95
C VAL A 261 11.46 26.48 21.29
N SER A 262 10.20 26.15 21.04
CA SER A 262 9.85 24.96 20.24
C SER A 262 10.26 25.14 18.78
N MET A 263 10.59 24.04 18.08
CA MET A 263 10.93 24.06 16.66
C MET A 263 9.89 24.81 15.80
N ALA A 264 8.60 24.61 16.07
CA ALA A 264 7.52 25.29 15.33
C ALA A 264 7.53 26.83 15.43
N ASN A 265 8.03 27.40 16.53
CA ASN A 265 7.99 28.84 16.81
C ASN A 265 9.36 29.51 16.71
N ALA A 266 10.43 28.73 16.63
CA ALA A 266 11.80 29.24 16.75
C ALA A 266 12.16 30.25 15.64
N SER A 267 11.69 30.05 14.40
CA SER A 267 11.91 30.99 13.29
C SER A 267 11.33 32.39 13.56
N LEU A 268 10.09 32.45 14.06
CA LEU A 268 9.39 33.68 14.44
C LEU A 268 10.08 34.38 15.61
N VAL A 269 10.53 33.61 16.62
CA VAL A 269 11.20 34.19 17.80
C VAL A 269 12.58 34.73 17.43
N TRP A 270 13.40 33.95 16.73
CA TRP A 270 14.77 34.33 16.39
C TRP A 270 14.86 35.45 15.36
N GLN A 271 13.83 35.66 14.53
CA GLN A 271 13.78 36.79 13.60
C GLN A 271 13.94 38.14 14.30
N ASN A 272 13.44 38.27 15.53
CA ASN A 272 13.57 39.50 16.34
C ASN A 272 14.99 39.75 16.85
N TYR A 273 15.90 38.78 16.72
CA TYR A 273 17.30 38.89 17.13
C TYR A 273 18.23 39.14 15.93
N THR A 274 17.69 39.23 14.71
CA THR A 274 18.48 39.45 13.50
C THR A 274 18.86 40.92 13.33
N CYS A 275 20.16 41.19 13.17
CA CYS A 275 20.67 42.52 12.88
C CYS A 275 20.66 42.82 11.37
N MET A 276 20.66 44.10 11.00
CA MET A 276 21.02 44.52 9.63
C MET A 276 22.55 44.52 9.49
N VAL A 277 23.05 43.98 8.39
CA VAL A 277 24.50 43.86 8.12
C VAL A 277 25.02 44.93 7.18
N SER A 278 26.27 45.34 7.37
CA SER A 278 27.04 46.16 6.42
C SER A 278 27.54 45.34 5.23
N GLU A 279 28.12 45.99 4.21
CA GLU A 279 28.80 45.30 3.09
C GLU A 279 29.95 44.37 3.55
N SER A 280 30.52 44.63 4.73
CA SER A 280 31.55 43.80 5.36
C SER A 280 31.00 42.63 6.19
N GLY A 281 29.68 42.45 6.26
CA GLY A 281 29.03 41.35 7.00
C GLY A 281 28.91 41.56 8.52
N LEU A 282 29.21 42.77 9.02
CA LEU A 282 29.11 43.12 10.44
C LEU A 282 27.72 43.67 10.77
N CYS A 283 27.22 43.40 11.98
CA CYS A 283 25.98 43.99 12.47
C CYS A 283 26.09 45.51 12.62
N ASN A 284 25.20 46.25 11.95
CA ASN A 284 25.07 47.70 12.02
C ASN A 284 23.96 48.15 13.01
N THR A 285 22.99 47.27 13.28
CA THR A 285 21.94 47.49 14.29
C THR A 285 22.05 46.51 15.44
N THR A 286 21.38 46.82 16.54
CA THR A 286 21.20 45.89 17.67
C THR A 286 20.64 44.56 17.17
N GLY A 287 21.34 43.47 17.45
CA GLY A 287 20.95 42.11 17.10
C GLY A 287 22.08 41.11 17.36
N ARG A 288 21.71 39.86 17.64
CA ARG A 288 22.62 38.78 18.02
C ARG A 288 22.99 37.86 16.87
N ILE A 289 22.29 37.88 15.75
CA ILE A 289 22.58 37.03 14.58
C ILE A 289 22.49 37.82 13.28
N THR A 290 23.29 37.44 12.27
CA THR A 290 23.21 38.00 10.92
C THR A 290 22.13 37.30 10.09
N PRO A 291 21.65 37.90 8.99
CA PRO A 291 20.67 37.26 8.10
C PRO A 291 21.12 35.90 7.53
N ASP A 292 22.42 35.73 7.24
CA ASP A 292 22.99 34.46 6.80
C ASP A 292 22.88 33.38 7.89
N ARG A 293 23.26 33.73 9.12
CA ARG A 293 23.17 32.82 10.28
C ARG A 293 21.72 32.48 10.63
N PHE A 294 20.81 33.45 10.52
CA PHE A 294 19.37 33.21 10.67
C PHE A 294 18.88 32.19 9.64
N THR A 295 19.30 32.30 8.38
CA THR A 295 18.91 31.36 7.31
C THR A 295 19.42 29.95 7.60
N GLN A 296 20.68 29.81 8.05
CA GLN A 296 21.26 28.52 8.45
C GLN A 296 20.51 27.89 9.63
N LEU A 297 20.15 28.69 10.65
CA LEU A 297 19.38 28.24 11.81
C LEU A 297 17.97 27.78 11.43
N VAL A 298 17.28 28.54 10.58
CA VAL A 298 15.94 28.18 10.09
C VAL A 298 15.97 26.92 9.24
N ALA A 299 17.01 26.73 8.40
CA ALA A 299 17.18 25.49 7.66
C ALA A 299 17.34 24.29 8.61
N ALA A 300 18.19 24.41 9.64
CA ALA A 300 18.39 23.35 10.62
C ALA A 300 17.10 22.98 11.38
N ILE A 301 16.29 23.98 11.76
CA ILE A 301 14.99 23.74 12.41
C ILE A 301 14.00 23.07 11.45
N ASN A 302 13.90 23.54 10.21
CA ASN A 302 12.94 22.97 9.25
C ASN A 302 13.22 21.49 8.97
N GLU A 303 14.50 21.13 8.84
CA GLU A 303 14.91 19.72 8.69
C GLU A 303 14.64 18.91 9.96
N SER A 304 14.93 19.46 11.14
CA SER A 304 14.63 18.80 12.43
C SER A 304 13.14 18.58 12.63
N TYR A 305 12.33 19.58 12.30
CA TYR A 305 10.87 19.52 12.37
C TYR A 305 10.30 18.52 11.37
N ALA A 306 10.84 18.48 10.15
CA ALA A 306 10.45 17.49 9.15
C ALA A 306 10.80 16.08 9.65
N LEU A 307 12.01 15.85 10.15
CA LEU A 307 12.39 14.57 10.74
C LEU A 307 11.48 14.21 11.94
N GLU A 308 11.20 15.14 12.85
CA GLU A 308 10.28 14.92 13.98
C GLU A 308 8.86 14.57 13.51
N HIS A 309 8.35 15.23 12.46
CA HIS A 309 6.98 15.04 11.97
C HIS A 309 6.83 13.79 11.08
N TYR A 310 7.86 13.42 10.33
CA TYR A 310 7.88 12.23 9.46
C TYR A 310 8.44 10.98 10.13
N THR A 311 9.04 11.09 11.33
CA THR A 311 9.43 9.93 12.17
C THR A 311 8.22 9.10 12.64
N PRO A 312 7.08 9.68 13.07
CA PRO A 312 5.87 8.91 13.42
C PRO A 312 5.26 8.07 12.28
N PRO A 313 5.19 8.52 11.02
CA PRO A 313 4.84 7.65 9.89
C PRO A 313 5.81 6.49 9.64
N LEU A 314 7.13 6.67 9.88
CA LEU A 314 8.09 5.56 9.88
C LEU A 314 7.82 4.60 11.05
N LEU A 315 7.35 5.12 12.20
CA LEU A 315 6.89 4.34 13.34
C LEU A 315 5.62 3.51 13.04
N CYS A 316 4.79 3.92 12.06
CA CYS A 316 3.64 3.12 11.63
C CYS A 316 4.04 1.90 10.79
N LEU A 317 5.17 1.95 10.07
CA LEU A 317 5.79 0.77 9.46
C LEU A 317 6.38 -0.18 10.52
N GLN A 318 6.74 0.39 11.68
CA GLN A 318 7.47 -0.23 12.77
C GLN A 318 6.57 -1.01 13.75
N ASN A 319 5.31 -0.60 13.94
CA ASN A 319 4.31 -1.30 14.76
C ASN A 319 3.33 -2.17 13.96
N CYS A 320 3.54 -2.27 12.65
CA CYS A 320 2.60 -2.89 11.70
C CYS A 320 1.18 -2.30 11.70
N ASP A 321 0.98 -1.13 12.31
CA ASP A 321 -0.31 -0.44 12.33
C ASP A 321 -0.79 -0.19 10.89
N PHE A 322 0.12 0.17 9.99
CA PHE A 322 -0.19 0.32 8.56
C PHE A 322 -0.74 -0.96 7.94
N VAL A 323 -0.12 -2.12 8.22
CA VAL A 323 -0.58 -3.41 7.71
C VAL A 323 -1.91 -3.77 8.36
N ARG A 324 -2.10 -3.47 9.65
CA ARG A 324 -3.34 -3.70 10.39
C ARG A 324 -4.48 -2.88 9.84
N ASP A 325 -4.28 -1.59 9.62
CA ASP A 325 -5.30 -0.71 9.05
C ASP A 325 -5.64 -1.14 7.61
N THR A 326 -4.63 -1.53 6.83
CA THR A 326 -4.84 -2.06 5.47
C THR A 326 -5.66 -3.34 5.50
N PHE A 327 -5.31 -4.31 6.34
CA PHE A 327 -6.04 -5.57 6.47
C PHE A 327 -7.43 -5.38 7.03
N GLN A 328 -7.60 -4.53 8.03
CA GLN A 328 -8.90 -4.17 8.58
C GLN A 328 -9.79 -3.56 7.48
N ASN A 329 -9.23 -2.74 6.60
CA ASN A 329 -9.97 -2.16 5.49
C ASN A 329 -10.31 -3.21 4.41
N ILE A 330 -9.40 -4.14 4.13
CA ILE A 330 -9.64 -5.26 3.20
C ILE A 330 -10.74 -6.19 3.73
N THR A 331 -10.65 -6.61 4.99
CA THR A 331 -11.60 -7.54 5.60
C THR A 331 -13.00 -6.94 5.73
N SER A 332 -13.09 -5.67 6.13
CA SER A 332 -14.38 -4.98 6.28
C SER A 332 -15.05 -4.63 4.95
N ASN A 333 -14.29 -4.18 3.94
CA ASN A 333 -14.89 -3.60 2.74
C ASN A 333 -14.85 -4.50 1.50
N TYR A 334 -13.90 -5.43 1.40
CA TYR A 334 -13.65 -6.17 0.14
C TYR A 334 -13.92 -7.68 0.25
N CYS A 335 -13.62 -8.28 1.41
CA CYS A 335 -13.75 -9.73 1.60
C CYS A 335 -15.18 -10.25 1.38
N HIS A 336 -16.18 -9.62 2.00
CA HIS A 336 -17.58 -10.05 1.86
C HIS A 336 -18.10 -9.90 0.42
N PRO A 337 -17.89 -8.77 -0.30
CA PRO A 337 -18.22 -8.67 -1.72
C PRO A 337 -17.56 -9.74 -2.59
N LEU A 338 -16.24 -9.96 -2.44
CA LEU A 338 -15.49 -10.97 -3.20
C LEU A 338 -16.08 -12.38 -3.02
N GLU A 339 -16.34 -12.79 -1.77
CA GLU A 339 -16.94 -14.09 -1.47
C GLU A 339 -18.35 -14.22 -2.06
N ARG A 340 -19.16 -13.17 -1.96
CA ARG A 340 -20.52 -13.14 -2.51
C ARG A 340 -20.51 -13.33 -4.02
N TYR A 341 -19.65 -12.61 -4.74
CA TYR A 341 -19.57 -12.69 -6.20
C TYR A 341 -18.97 -14.02 -6.68
N LEU A 342 -18.01 -14.60 -5.94
CA LEU A 342 -17.52 -15.95 -6.20
C LEU A 342 -18.59 -17.02 -6.03
N LYS A 343 -19.41 -16.93 -4.98
CA LYS A 343 -20.57 -17.82 -4.81
C LYS A 343 -21.56 -17.68 -5.97
N MET A 344 -21.75 -16.47 -6.50
CA MET A 344 -22.57 -16.24 -7.70
C MET A 344 -21.96 -16.91 -8.94
N VAL A 345 -20.67 -16.73 -9.21
CA VAL A 345 -19.97 -17.43 -10.30
C VAL A 345 -20.10 -18.95 -10.19
N ASN A 346 -19.88 -19.50 -8.99
CA ASN A 346 -20.03 -20.93 -8.72
C ASN A 346 -21.46 -21.43 -8.96
N ALA A 347 -22.48 -20.69 -8.50
CA ALA A 347 -23.87 -21.01 -8.75
C ALA A 347 -24.20 -20.98 -10.26
N GLY A 348 -23.67 -19.99 -11.00
CA GLY A 348 -23.84 -19.87 -12.45
C GLY A 348 -23.25 -21.06 -13.20
N LEU A 349 -21.99 -21.40 -12.92
CA LEU A 349 -21.30 -22.58 -13.47
C LEU A 349 -22.04 -23.89 -13.15
N GLY A 350 -22.54 -24.03 -11.92
CA GLY A 350 -23.34 -25.18 -11.50
C GLY A 350 -24.64 -25.33 -12.28
N LEU A 351 -25.41 -24.24 -12.43
CA LEU A 351 -26.67 -24.23 -13.19
C LEU A 351 -26.45 -24.55 -14.67
N ILE A 352 -25.41 -23.98 -15.27
CA ILE A 352 -25.03 -24.27 -16.66
C ILE A 352 -24.70 -25.75 -16.83
N SER A 353 -23.86 -26.31 -15.96
CA SER A 353 -23.43 -27.71 -16.02
C SER A 353 -24.62 -28.67 -15.90
N VAL A 354 -25.47 -28.47 -14.88
CA VAL A 354 -26.66 -29.32 -14.67
C VAL A 354 -27.66 -29.19 -15.82
N GLY A 355 -27.94 -27.96 -16.28
CA GLY A 355 -28.86 -27.74 -17.38
C GLY A 355 -28.41 -28.40 -18.69
N VAL A 356 -27.13 -28.22 -19.06
CA VAL A 356 -26.59 -28.81 -20.29
C VAL A 356 -26.48 -30.33 -20.19
N LEU A 357 -26.04 -30.88 -19.05
CA LEU A 357 -25.98 -32.33 -18.85
C LEU A 357 -27.35 -32.98 -19.02
N LEU A 358 -28.39 -32.39 -18.46
CA LEU A 358 -29.77 -32.90 -18.61
C LEU A 358 -30.28 -32.77 -20.06
N CYS A 359 -29.92 -31.70 -20.78
CA CYS A 359 -30.19 -31.58 -22.21
C CYS A 359 -29.50 -32.69 -23.02
N LEU A 360 -28.23 -32.98 -22.75
CA LEU A 360 -27.46 -34.02 -23.45
C LEU A 360 -28.06 -35.41 -23.26
N VAL A 361 -28.47 -35.74 -22.03
CA VAL A 361 -29.13 -37.00 -21.71
C VAL A 361 -30.43 -37.16 -22.50
N LEU A 362 -31.26 -36.10 -22.57
CA LEU A 362 -32.48 -36.12 -23.38
C LEU A 362 -32.18 -36.27 -24.89
N TRP A 363 -31.13 -35.63 -25.40
CA TRP A 363 -30.72 -35.78 -26.80
C TRP A 363 -30.25 -37.20 -27.11
N ILE A 364 -29.56 -37.88 -26.19
CA ILE A 364 -29.18 -39.29 -26.36
C ILE A 364 -30.43 -40.18 -26.45
N PHE A 365 -31.41 -39.98 -25.56
CA PHE A 365 -32.67 -40.73 -25.63
C PHE A 365 -33.46 -40.46 -26.91
N TYR A 366 -33.43 -39.22 -27.41
CA TYR A 366 -34.09 -38.85 -28.65
C TYR A 366 -33.40 -39.47 -29.88
N ALA A 367 -32.07 -39.41 -29.94
CA ALA A 367 -31.28 -39.98 -31.04
C ALA A 367 -31.35 -41.52 -31.09
N ASN A 368 -31.48 -42.19 -29.94
CA ASN A 368 -31.58 -43.65 -29.85
C ASN A 368 -33.02 -44.18 -29.95
N ARG A 369 -34.05 -43.35 -30.21
CA ARG A 369 -35.39 -43.88 -30.50
C ARG A 369 -35.36 -44.61 -31.85
N PRO A 370 -35.69 -45.91 -31.91
CA PRO A 370 -35.78 -46.62 -33.17
C PRO A 370 -36.87 -45.98 -34.05
N GLU A 371 -36.56 -45.75 -35.34
CA GLU A 371 -37.54 -45.36 -36.36
C GLU A 371 -38.59 -46.46 -36.51
N GLY A 372 -39.59 -46.45 -35.64
CA GLY A 372 -40.51 -47.57 -35.47
C GLY A 372 -41.89 -47.11 -35.01
N ARG A 373 -42.47 -46.12 -35.69
CA ARG A 373 -43.90 -45.96 -36.01
C ARG A 373 -44.19 -44.50 -36.41
N LYS A 374 -44.16 -44.24 -37.71
CA LYS A 374 -45.15 -43.32 -38.30
C LYS A 374 -46.48 -44.07 -38.21
N CYS A 375 -47.31 -43.74 -37.22
CA CYS A 375 -48.71 -44.13 -37.28
C CYS A 375 -49.38 -43.20 -38.30
N LEU A 376 -49.83 -43.83 -39.39
CA LEU A 376 -50.66 -43.26 -40.44
C LEU A 376 -51.98 -42.73 -39.88
#